data_AF-A0A381ZNN0-F1
#
_entry.id   AF-A0A381ZNN0-F1
#
_cell.length_a   1.000
_cell.length_b   1.000
_cell.length_c   1.000
_cell.angle_alpha   90.00
_cell.angle_beta   90.00
_cell.angle_gamma   90.00
#
_symmetry.space_group_name_H-M   'P 1'
#
loop_
_entity.id
_entity.type
_entity.pdbx_description
1 polymer ?
#
loop_
_entity_poly.entity_id
_entity_poly.type
_entity_poly.pdbx_seq_one_letter_code
_entity_poly.pdbx_strand_id
1 'polypeptide(L)'
;MSQRLISLDFFRGFTIAAMIVVNDPGSWSYVFPPLRHAEWHGATPTDLVFPFFLFIVGVSIVLALSKIKNSTSTVYLKIIKRTLILFGIGILLALFPNFDFSNVRIAGV
;
A
#
# COMPACT_ATOMS: atom_id res chain seq x y z
N MET A 1 16.64 -22.92 -6.32
CA MET A 1 15.23 -22.57 -6.02
C MET A 1 15.21 -21.26 -5.25
N SER A 2 14.51 -20.24 -5.75
CA SER A 2 14.36 -18.98 -5.00
C SER A 2 13.34 -19.22 -3.89
N GLN A 3 13.81 -19.44 -2.67
CA GLN A 3 12.93 -19.67 -1.52
C GLN A 3 12.06 -18.43 -1.31
N ARG A 4 10.74 -18.61 -1.36
CA ARG A 4 9.77 -17.55 -1.07
C ARG A 4 9.74 -17.35 0.44
N LEU A 5 9.84 -16.10 0.88
CA LEU A 5 9.74 -15.76 2.29
C LEU A 5 8.26 -15.56 2.63
N ILE A 6 7.65 -16.59 3.20
CA ILE A 6 6.23 -16.59 3.60
C ILE A 6 5.96 -15.51 4.65
N SER A 7 6.90 -15.30 5.58
CA SER A 7 6.80 -14.24 6.59
C SER A 7 6.70 -12.84 5.98
N LEU A 8 7.44 -12.60 4.89
CA LEU A 8 7.42 -11.32 4.17
C LEU A 8 6.08 -11.09 3.47
N ASP A 9 5.57 -12.13 2.79
CA ASP A 9 4.27 -12.08 2.11
C ASP A 9 3.13 -11.88 3.12
N PHE A 10 3.18 -12.56 4.28
CA PHE A 10 2.22 -12.39 5.38
C PHE A 10 2.25 -10.98 5.96
N PHE A 11 3.43 -10.48 6.32
CA PHE A 11 3.55 -9.16 6.95
C PHE A 11 3.06 -8.05 6.02
N ARG A 12 3.40 -8.09 4.72
CA ARG A 12 2.87 -7.14 3.73
C ARG A 12 1.35 -7.19 3.66
N GLY A 13 0.76 -8.38 3.63
CA GLY A 13 -0.70 -8.54 3.60
C GLY A 13 -1.37 -8.01 4.86
N PHE A 14 -0.78 -8.29 6.02
CA PHE A 14 -1.25 -7.80 7.32
C PHE A 14 -1.24 -6.27 7.38
N THR A 15 -0.16 -5.62 6.94
CA THR A 15 -0.08 -4.15 6.96
C THR A 15 -1.13 -3.51 6.05
N ILE A 16 -1.40 -4.09 4.88
CA ILE A 16 -2.45 -3.60 3.97
C ILE A 16 -3.84 -3.79 4.60
N ALA A 17 -4.11 -4.94 5.22
CA ALA A 17 -5.36 -5.20 5.91
C ALA A 17 -5.57 -4.20 7.07
N ALA A 18 -4.53 -3.96 7.87
CA ALA A 18 -4.56 -2.95 8.92
C ALA A 18 -4.85 -1.55 8.36
N MET A 19 -4.22 -1.17 7.25
CA MET A 19 -4.43 0.12 6.59
C MET A 19 -5.89 0.31 6.13
N ILE A 20 -6.52 -0.74 5.61
CA ILE A 20 -7.94 -0.69 5.22
C ILE A 20 -8.82 -0.52 6.47
N VAL A 21 -8.59 -1.31 7.52
CA VAL A 21 -9.39 -1.29 8.76
C VAL A 21 -9.36 0.08 9.44
N VAL A 22 -8.22 0.76 9.43
CA VAL A 22 -8.09 2.09 10.08
C VAL A 22 -8.63 3.23 9.22
N ASN A 23 -8.55 3.12 7.90
CA ASN A 23 -9.00 4.17 6.99
C ASN A 23 -10.51 4.14 6.73
N ASP A 24 -11.12 2.95 6.77
CA ASP A 24 -12.54 2.76 6.57
C ASP A 24 -13.14 1.86 7.66
N PRO A 25 -13.35 2.38 8.87
CA PRO A 25 -13.94 1.61 9.96
C PRO A 25 -15.45 1.35 9.77
N GLY A 26 -16.05 1.78 8.65
CA GLY A 26 -17.48 1.72 8.35
C GLY A 26 -18.31 2.74 9.14
N SER A 27 -18.12 2.83 10.46
CA SER A 27 -18.76 3.84 11.30
C SER A 27 -17.77 4.49 12.28
N TRP A 28 -17.56 5.81 12.09
CA TRP A 28 -16.73 6.63 12.96
C TRP A 28 -17.22 6.69 14.41
N SER A 29 -18.50 6.37 14.65
CA SER A 29 -19.13 6.33 15.97
C SER A 29 -18.77 5.08 16.78
N TYR A 30 -18.41 3.96 16.13
CA TYR A 30 -18.13 2.66 16.78
C TYR A 30 -16.68 2.20 16.63
N VAL A 31 -15.75 3.13 16.33
CA VAL A 31 -14.33 2.81 16.22
C VAL A 31 -13.76 2.46 17.58
N PHE A 32 -13.15 1.27 17.68
CA PHE A 32 -12.43 0.86 18.88
C PHE A 32 -11.35 1.89 19.24
N PRO A 33 -11.19 2.26 20.53
CA PRO A 33 -10.18 3.23 20.96
C PRO A 33 -8.76 3.01 20.42
N PRO A 34 -8.20 1.77 20.36
CA PRO A 34 -6.87 1.54 19.77
C PRO A 34 -6.81 1.66 18.25
N LEU A 35 -7.95 1.76 17.56
CA LEU A 35 -8.05 1.99 16.11
C LEU A 35 -8.26 3.48 15.76
N ARG A 36 -8.23 4.38 16.75
CA ARG A 36 -8.25 5.82 16.51
C ARG A 36 -6.83 6.37 16.59
N HIS A 37 -6.53 7.32 15.71
CA HIS A 37 -5.29 8.09 15.78
C HIS A 37 -5.21 8.87 17.10
N ALA A 38 -4.01 8.99 17.65
CA ALA A 38 -3.77 9.89 18.77
C ALA A 38 -3.99 11.34 18.33
N GLU A 39 -4.62 12.15 19.18
CA GLU A 39 -4.94 13.55 18.83
C GLU A 39 -3.68 14.43 18.68
N TRP A 40 -2.65 14.19 19.50
CA TRP A 40 -1.42 15.01 19.49
C TRP A 40 -0.24 14.34 20.21
N HIS A 41 -0.46 13.89 21.44
CA HIS A 41 0.54 13.18 22.25
C HIS A 41 0.09 11.75 22.50
N GLY A 42 0.79 10.80 21.88
CA GLY A 42 0.50 9.39 21.99
C GLY A 42 0.99 8.65 20.75
N ALA A 43 1.15 7.34 20.88
CA ALA A 43 1.33 6.44 19.76
C ALA A 43 0.24 5.38 19.88
N THR A 44 -0.68 5.37 18.93
CA THR A 44 -1.69 4.32 18.83
C THR A 44 -1.23 3.27 17.82
N PRO A 45 -1.72 2.02 17.90
CA PRO A 45 -1.39 0.99 16.93
C PRO A 45 -1.65 1.39 15.47
N THR A 46 -2.60 2.30 15.20
CA THR A 46 -2.90 2.80 13.85
C THR A 46 -1.80 3.69 13.29
N ASP A 47 -1.17 4.50 14.14
CA ASP A 47 -0.08 5.40 13.75
C ASP A 47 1.16 4.63 13.28
N LEU A 48 1.32 3.38 13.74
CA LEU A 48 2.43 2.51 13.39
C LEU A 48 2.25 1.76 12.06
N VAL A 49 1.02 1.69 11.53
CA VAL A 49 0.72 0.96 10.28
C VAL A 49 1.53 1.52 9.11
N PHE A 50 1.61 2.85 8.98
CA PHE A 50 2.35 3.50 7.91
C PHE A 50 3.89 3.30 8.01
N PRO A 51 4.54 3.50 9.18
CA PRO A 51 5.94 3.13 9.38
C PRO A 51 6.25 1.67 9.03
N PHE A 52 5.41 0.72 9.47
CA PHE A 52 5.59 -0.69 9.13
C PHE A 52 5.43 -0.97 7.63
N PHE A 53 4.54 -0.25 6.96
CA PHE A 53 4.35 -0.34 5.51
C PHE A 53 5.61 0.09 4.76
N LEU A 54 6.18 1.25 5.11
CA LEU A 54 7.42 1.72 4.48
C LEU A 54 8.59 0.76 4.71
N PHE A 55 8.71 0.23 5.93
CA PHE A 55 9.74 -0.75 6.27
C PHE A 55 9.62 -2.02 5.41
N ILE A 56 8.43 -2.63 5.34
CA ILE A 56 8.26 -3.88 4.58
C ILE A 56 8.42 -3.68 3.07
N VAL A 57 7.98 -2.54 2.54
CA VAL A 57 8.18 -2.20 1.12
C VAL A 57 9.67 -2.04 0.83
N GLY A 58 10.42 -1.35 1.68
CA GLY A 58 11.87 -1.18 1.54
C GLY A 58 12.61 -2.53 1.53
N VAL A 59 12.33 -3.39 2.51
CA VAL A 59 12.91 -4.74 2.56
C VAL A 59 12.54 -5.57 1.33
N SER A 60 11.29 -5.49 0.88
CA SER A 60 10.81 -6.22 -0.30
C SER A 60 11.55 -5.79 -1.58
N ILE A 61 11.84 -4.50 -1.75
CA ILE A 61 12.56 -3.97 -2.91
C ILE A 61 14.01 -4.49 -2.92
N VAL A 62 14.72 -4.39 -1.79
CA VAL A 62 16.12 -4.85 -1.67
C VAL A 62 16.22 -6.34 -1.98
N LEU A 63 15.32 -7.16 -1.42
CA LEU A 63 15.30 -8.61 -1.67
C LEU A 63 14.91 -8.95 -3.12
N ALA A 64 14.02 -8.17 -3.74
CA ALA A 64 13.65 -8.36 -5.13
C ALA A 64 14.80 -8.01 -6.09
N LEU A 65 15.51 -6.91 -5.83
CA LEU A 65 16.65 -6.46 -6.64
C LEU A 65 17.88 -7.34 -6.46
N SER A 66 18.16 -7.82 -5.25
CA SER A 66 19.29 -8.73 -4.97
C SER A 66 19.22 -10.04 -5.75
N LYS A 67 18.01 -10.49 -6.13
CA LYS A 67 17.80 -11.68 -6.96
C LYS A 67 18.09 -11.45 -8.45
N ILE A 68 18.21 -10.21 -8.91
CA ILE A 68 18.47 -9.85 -10.30
C ILE A 68 19.99 -9.75 -10.49
N LYS A 69 20.63 -10.85 -10.91
CA LYS A 69 22.09 -10.90 -11.13
C LYS A 69 22.56 -10.11 -12.35
N ASN A 70 21.71 -9.93 -13.36
CA ASN A 70 22.01 -9.17 -14.58
C ASN A 70 20.88 -8.19 -14.85
N SER A 71 21.23 -6.90 -15.04
CA SER A 71 20.28 -5.85 -15.42
C SER A 71 19.76 -6.13 -16.83
N THR A 72 18.61 -6.78 -16.91
CA THR A 72 17.93 -6.99 -18.18
C THR A 72 16.89 -5.89 -18.34
N SER A 73 16.92 -5.18 -19.47
CA SER A 73 15.91 -4.18 -19.87
C SER A 73 14.47 -4.68 -19.64
N THR A 74 14.26 -6.00 -19.72
CA THR A 74 13.00 -6.69 -19.42
C THR A 74 12.44 -6.44 -18.01
N VAL A 75 13.29 -6.26 -16.98
CA VAL A 75 12.84 -5.97 -15.62
C VAL A 75 12.24 -4.57 -15.52
N TYR A 76 12.89 -3.57 -16.12
CA TYR A 76 12.38 -2.20 -16.14
C TYR A 76 11.04 -2.11 -16.87
N LEU A 77 10.91 -2.77 -18.02
CA LEU A 77 9.63 -2.84 -18.74
C LEU A 77 8.54 -3.49 -17.90
N LYS A 78 8.86 -4.53 -17.12
CA LYS A 78 7.91 -5.18 -16.21
C LYS A 78 7.47 -4.24 -15.08
N ILE A 79 8.39 -3.47 -14.51
CA ILE A 79 8.09 -2.48 -13.47
C ILE A 79 7.19 -1.39 -14.05
N ILE A 80 7.57 -0.77 -15.18
CA ILE A 80 6.80 0.29 -15.84
C ILE A 80 5.39 -0.20 -16.19
N LYS A 81 5.27 -1.38 -16.81
CA LYS A 81 3.97 -1.97 -17.16
C LYS A 81 3.10 -2.13 -15.92
N ARG A 82 3.66 -2.63 -14.81
CA ARG A 82 2.92 -2.82 -13.57
C ARG A 82 2.50 -1.47 -12.95
N THR A 83 3.39 -0.48 -12.95
CA THR A 83 3.10 0.87 -12.48
C THR A 83 1.95 1.49 -13.28
N LEU A 84 1.99 1.41 -14.61
CA LEU A 84 0.93 1.93 -15.48
C LEU A 84 -0.41 1.22 -15.26
N ILE A 85 -0.41 -0.11 -15.11
CA ILE A 85 -1.64 -0.86 -14.81
C ILE A 85 -2.23 -0.43 -13.46
N LEU A 86 -1.42 -0.36 -12.40
CA LEU A 86 -1.88 0.04 -11.07
C LEU A 86 -2.38 1.49 -11.05
N PHE A 87 -1.67 2.38 -11.75
CA PHE A 87 -2.06 3.78 -11.89
C PHE A 87 -3.38 3.92 -12.66
N GLY A 88 -3.52 3.19 -13.78
CA GLY A 88 -4.76 3.16 -14.56
C GLY A 88 -5.95 2.61 -13.77
N ILE A 89 -5.74 1.56 -12.97
CA ILE A 89 -6.77 1.04 -12.05
C ILE A 89 -7.13 2.12 -11.02
N GLY A 90 -6.15 2.83 -10.45
CA GLY A 90 -6.40 3.92 -9.51
C GLY A 90 -7.26 5.04 -10.11
N ILE A 91 -6.95 5.48 -11.33
CA ILE A 91 -7.75 6.47 -12.06
C ILE A 91 -9.16 5.95 -12.35
N LEU A 92 -9.28 4.70 -12.77
CA LEU A 92 -10.58 4.08 -13.05
C LEU A 92 -11.45 4.06 -11.79
N LEU A 93 -10.88 3.67 -10.64
CA LEU A 93 -11.58 3.67 -9.36
C LEU A 93 -11.96 5.09 -8.90
N ALA A 94 -11.14 6.10 -9.22
CA ALA A 94 -11.45 7.50 -8.90
C ALA A 94 -12.57 8.09 -9.77
N LEU A 95 -12.68 7.65 -11.03
CA LEU A 95 -13.70 8.10 -11.97
C LEU A 95 -15.03 7.36 -11.81
N PHE A 96 -15.00 6.08 -11.45
CA PHE A 96 -16.19 5.26 -11.28
C PHE A 96 -16.91 5.60 -9.97
N PRO A 97 -18.26 5.74 -9.93
CA PRO A 97 -19.25 5.45 -10.98
C PRO A 97 -19.68 6.64 -11.85
N ASN A 98 -19.44 7.87 -11.41
CA ASN A 98 -20.08 9.07 -11.99
C ASN A 98 -19.31 9.72 -13.14
N PHE A 99 -18.09 9.26 -13.44
CA PHE A 99 -17.20 9.75 -14.50
C PHE A 99 -17.05 11.28 -14.54
N ASP A 100 -16.94 11.89 -13.36
CA ASP A 100 -16.78 13.34 -13.24
C ASP A 100 -15.31 13.73 -13.47
N PHE A 101 -15.01 14.14 -14.70
CA PHE A 101 -13.67 14.58 -15.12
C PHE A 101 -13.25 15.92 -14.50
N SER A 102 -14.19 16.68 -13.93
CA SER A 102 -13.92 17.99 -13.31
C SER A 102 -13.34 17.88 -11.90
N ASN A 103 -13.63 16.79 -11.18
CA ASN A 103 -13.24 16.60 -9.78
C ASN A 103 -12.23 15.44 -9.59
N VAL A 104 -11.56 15.00 -10.65
CA VAL A 104 -10.63 13.86 -10.60
C VAL A 104 -9.42 14.20 -9.72
N ARG A 105 -9.34 13.56 -8.56
CA ARG A 105 -8.18 13.64 -7.68
C ARG A 105 -7.14 12.60 -8.09
N ILE A 106 -6.11 13.05 -8.82
CA ILE A 106 -5.08 12.17 -9.39
C ILE A 106 -4.11 11.64 -8.32
N ALA A 107 -3.77 12.46 -7.33
CA ALA A 107 -2.74 12.16 -6.34
C ALA A 107 -3.26 11.60 -5.01
N GLY A 108 -4.58 11.37 -4.89
CA GLY A 108 -5.17 10.82 -3.67
C GLY A 108 -4.84 11.61 -2.41
N VAL A 109 -5.19 12.90 -2.40
CA VAL A 109 -5.73 13.68 -1.26
C VAL A 109 -6.73 14.66 -1.87
#